data_AF-A0A956UFJ0-F1
#
_entry.id   AF-A0A956UFJ0-F1
#
_cell.length_a   1.000
_cell.length_b   1.000
_cell.length_c   1.000
_cell.angle_alpha   90.00
_cell.angle_beta   90.00
_cell.angle_gamma   90.00
#
_symmetry.space_group_name_H-M   'P 1'
#
loop_
_entity.id
_entity.type
_entity.pdbx_description
1 polymer ?
#
loop_
_entity_poly.entity_id
_entity_poly.type
_entity_poly.pdbx_seq_one_letter_code
_entity_poly.pdbx_strand_id
1 'polypeptide(L)'
;HFLEEYSHSSAPEVFLAAASQRTKNIRLGHGIVLMPPGYNHPARIAERIATLDLVSNGRVEFGTGESASRAELEGYGVPPAERRAMWRETVEQVANMLAMDPYPGFKGKYFSMPTRNVVPKPVQRPHPPLWVACSNRDTIHLAAQLGIGALTFAFVDPEEAKKWVDDYYTTFKNECVPIGHAVNPNIAMVTNFMVHPDHDEAEARGLDGFRFFQFALGHHYGFGEHRPGRTNIWEHYEAVKSELGRDGMAEAGFGNATYGIGTPDELRAHLGRFQDAGVDQTVFIQQGGKNRHEHICEALELFASEVMPEFKEHEAQRLRRKDEELAPYIEQAFKRKEYLRELTDDEIEPYRAYGYQIAEEDESTLDPANRQRRQRMLQLREAVAKLDRKLRV
;
A
#
# COMPACT_ATOMS: atom_id res chain seq x y z
N HIS A 1 6.93 -8.37 9.87
CA HIS A 1 8.10 -7.74 9.24
C HIS A 1 9.34 -8.46 9.74
N PHE A 2 10.00 -9.24 8.87
CA PHE A 2 11.05 -10.20 9.28
C PHE A 2 12.35 -10.03 8.48
N LEU A 3 12.52 -8.92 7.78
CA LEU A 3 13.65 -8.68 6.89
C LEU A 3 14.75 -7.89 7.62
N GLU A 4 15.48 -8.57 8.51
CA GLU A 4 16.57 -7.99 9.29
C GLU A 4 17.57 -7.24 8.37
N GLU A 5 18.03 -6.07 8.83
CA GLU A 5 18.91 -5.12 8.12
C GLU A 5 18.39 -4.54 6.79
N TYR A 6 17.26 -5.02 6.28
CA TYR A 6 16.67 -4.54 5.02
C TYR A 6 15.50 -3.59 5.25
N SER A 7 14.61 -3.90 6.19
CA SER A 7 13.42 -3.08 6.42
C SER A 7 13.01 -3.06 7.89
N HIS A 8 12.62 -1.88 8.36
CA HIS A 8 12.38 -1.57 9.78
C HIS A 8 10.98 -1.02 10.06
N SER A 9 10.18 -0.72 9.03
CA SER A 9 8.86 -0.10 9.18
C SER A 9 7.77 -1.16 9.33
N SER A 10 7.71 -1.81 10.49
CA SER A 10 6.76 -2.92 10.77
C SER A 10 5.29 -2.50 10.89
N ALA A 11 5.02 -1.24 11.25
CA ALA A 11 3.69 -0.65 11.33
C ALA A 11 3.68 0.72 10.61
N PRO A 12 3.71 0.74 9.27
CA PRO A 12 3.78 1.98 8.48
C PRO A 12 2.69 2.99 8.84
N GLU A 13 1.48 2.54 9.17
CA GLU A 13 0.37 3.39 9.58
C GLU A 13 0.68 4.26 10.81
N VAL A 14 1.50 3.77 11.74
CA VAL A 14 1.91 4.53 12.94
C VAL A 14 2.86 5.66 12.53
N PHE A 15 3.84 5.33 11.69
CA PHE A 15 4.78 6.31 11.15
C PHE A 15 4.06 7.37 10.30
N LEU A 16 3.18 6.94 9.38
CA LEU A 16 2.41 7.82 8.52
C LEU A 16 1.44 8.70 9.32
N ALA A 17 0.81 8.19 10.40
CA ALA A 17 0.01 9.02 11.29
C ALA A 17 0.87 10.10 11.97
N ALA A 18 2.08 9.77 12.45
CA ALA A 18 2.99 10.75 13.02
C ALA A 18 3.46 11.79 11.99
N ALA A 19 3.74 11.38 10.75
CA ALA A 19 4.09 12.26 9.64
C ALA A 19 2.92 13.17 9.25
N SER A 20 1.68 12.66 9.30
CA SER A 20 0.47 13.42 8.99
C SER A 20 0.31 14.65 9.88
N GLN A 21 0.70 14.57 11.15
CA GLN A 21 0.59 15.69 12.09
C GLN A 21 1.70 16.73 11.95
N ARG A 22 2.75 16.42 11.17
CA ARG A 22 3.87 17.33 10.87
C ARG A 22 3.77 17.95 9.48
N THR A 23 2.76 17.55 8.70
CA THR A 23 2.63 17.93 7.28
C THR A 23 1.20 18.36 6.99
N LYS A 24 1.04 19.36 6.11
CA LYS A 24 -0.30 19.85 5.71
C LYS A 24 -0.77 19.28 4.38
N ASN A 25 0.14 19.17 3.41
CA ASN A 25 -0.21 18.88 2.02
C ASN A 25 0.40 17.58 1.47
N ILE A 26 1.49 17.09 2.05
CA ILE A 26 2.20 15.90 1.56
C ILE A 26 1.28 14.68 1.65
N ARG A 27 1.16 13.92 0.56
CA ARG A 27 0.40 12.67 0.54
C ARG A 27 1.17 11.55 1.24
N LEU A 28 0.46 10.60 1.84
CA LEU A 28 0.98 9.59 2.75
C LEU A 28 0.68 8.19 2.19
N GLY A 29 1.67 7.54 1.61
CA GLY A 29 1.48 6.29 0.90
C GLY A 29 2.01 5.05 1.62
N HIS A 30 1.23 3.97 1.52
CA HIS A 30 1.72 2.63 1.83
C HIS A 30 2.43 2.03 0.62
N GLY A 31 3.69 1.64 0.77
CA GLY A 31 4.43 0.85 -0.22
C GLY A 31 5.01 -0.42 0.42
N ILE A 32 4.21 -1.31 1.02
CA ILE A 32 2.77 -1.56 0.83
C ILE A 32 2.10 -2.07 2.13
N VAL A 33 0.78 -2.23 2.12
CA VAL A 33 0.06 -3.09 3.08
C VAL A 33 0.02 -4.54 2.56
N LEU A 34 0.40 -5.49 3.42
CA LEU A 34 0.28 -6.92 3.13
C LEU A 34 -1.16 -7.37 3.30
N MET A 35 -1.78 -7.75 2.19
CA MET A 35 -3.21 -8.05 2.11
C MET A 35 -3.61 -9.48 2.49
N PRO A 36 -2.78 -10.54 2.35
CA PRO A 36 -3.25 -11.87 2.70
C PRO A 36 -3.72 -11.96 4.18
N PRO A 37 -4.86 -12.61 4.47
CA PRO A 37 -5.45 -12.61 5.82
C PRO A 37 -4.56 -13.16 6.94
N GLY A 38 -3.59 -14.02 6.61
CA GLY A 38 -2.58 -14.50 7.57
C GLY A 38 -1.69 -13.39 8.15
N TYR A 39 -1.49 -12.29 7.40
CA TYR A 39 -0.83 -11.09 7.90
C TYR A 39 -1.79 -10.17 8.63
N ASN A 40 -2.91 -9.84 7.97
CA ASN A 40 -3.83 -8.80 8.41
C ASN A 40 -5.26 -9.20 8.05
N HIS A 41 -6.15 -9.29 9.03
CA HIS A 41 -7.57 -9.48 8.75
C HIS A 41 -8.12 -8.31 7.90
N PRO A 42 -8.91 -8.55 6.83
CA PRO A 42 -9.40 -7.51 5.92
C PRO A 42 -10.06 -6.32 6.63
N ALA A 43 -10.96 -6.58 7.58
CA ALA A 43 -11.58 -5.51 8.38
C ALA A 43 -10.57 -4.62 9.13
N ARG A 44 -9.50 -5.19 9.68
CA ARG A 44 -8.44 -4.43 10.37
C ARG A 44 -7.63 -3.57 9.40
N ILE A 45 -7.52 -3.97 8.14
CA ILE A 45 -6.92 -3.13 7.09
C ILE A 45 -7.84 -1.92 6.84
N ALA A 46 -9.13 -2.16 6.56
CA ALA A 46 -10.10 -1.09 6.33
C ALA A 46 -10.17 -0.08 7.49
N GLU A 47 -10.22 -0.55 8.74
CA GLU A 47 -10.20 0.33 9.93
C GLU A 47 -8.97 1.25 9.97
N ARG A 48 -7.77 0.68 9.78
CA ARG A 48 -6.51 1.45 9.87
C ARG A 48 -6.38 2.44 8.73
N ILE A 49 -6.72 2.04 7.50
CA ILE A 49 -6.67 2.91 6.33
C ILE A 49 -7.67 4.07 6.47
N ALA A 50 -8.93 3.78 6.85
CA ALA A 50 -9.93 4.82 7.06
C ALA A 50 -9.55 5.78 8.21
N THR A 51 -9.01 5.24 9.30
CA THR A 51 -8.55 6.06 10.43
C THR A 51 -7.39 6.97 10.02
N LEU A 52 -6.38 6.44 9.32
CA LEU A 52 -5.26 7.24 8.81
C LEU A 52 -5.74 8.30 7.82
N ASP A 53 -6.72 7.96 6.98
CA ASP A 53 -7.32 8.90 6.04
C ASP A 53 -8.01 10.08 6.74
N LEU A 54 -8.76 9.81 7.81
CA LEU A 54 -9.36 10.84 8.66
C LEU A 54 -8.31 11.69 9.37
N VAL A 55 -7.34 11.07 10.03
CA VAL A 55 -6.28 11.76 10.78
C VAL A 55 -5.41 12.62 9.85
N SER A 56 -5.26 12.21 8.60
CA SER A 56 -4.50 12.95 7.59
C SER A 56 -5.34 13.93 6.77
N ASN A 57 -6.67 13.97 6.95
CA ASN A 57 -7.61 14.75 6.14
C ASN A 57 -7.52 14.42 4.64
N GLY A 58 -7.65 13.15 4.30
CA GLY A 58 -7.79 12.69 2.92
C GLY A 58 -6.49 12.57 2.12
N ARG A 59 -5.35 12.35 2.80
CA ARG A 59 -4.03 12.32 2.15
C ARG A 59 -3.47 10.92 1.93
N VAL A 60 -4.23 9.88 2.23
CA VAL A 60 -3.73 8.49 2.12
C VAL A 60 -3.67 8.02 0.67
N GLU A 61 -2.57 7.34 0.33
CA GLU A 61 -2.44 6.48 -0.84
C GLU A 61 -2.37 5.01 -0.37
N PHE A 62 -3.33 4.20 -0.79
CA PHE A 62 -3.49 2.84 -0.29
C PHE A 62 -2.80 1.82 -1.20
N GLY A 63 -1.48 1.69 -1.05
CA GLY A 63 -0.73 0.65 -1.74
C GLY A 63 -0.78 -0.70 -1.05
N THR A 64 -0.93 -1.73 -1.88
CA THR A 64 -1.26 -3.10 -1.50
C THR A 64 -0.26 -4.08 -2.10
N GLY A 65 -0.17 -5.28 -1.55
CA GLY A 65 0.48 -6.39 -2.24
C GLY A 65 0.46 -7.70 -1.49
N GLU A 66 1.00 -8.71 -2.18
CA GLU A 66 0.85 -10.13 -1.84
C GLU A 66 1.95 -10.68 -0.92
N SER A 67 2.98 -9.88 -0.61
CA SER A 67 4.28 -10.34 -0.10
C SER A 67 5.02 -11.24 -1.11
N ALA A 68 6.34 -11.32 -0.98
CA ALA A 68 7.18 -12.18 -1.82
C ALA A 68 8.33 -12.83 -1.06
N SER A 69 8.66 -12.37 0.15
CA SER A 69 9.79 -12.90 0.90
C SER A 69 9.40 -14.22 1.55
N ARG A 70 10.29 -15.21 1.47
CA ARG A 70 10.08 -16.51 2.12
C ARG A 70 9.92 -16.35 3.63
N ALA A 71 10.77 -15.50 4.24
CA ALA A 71 10.75 -15.21 5.66
C ALA A 71 9.36 -14.76 6.13
N GLU A 72 8.74 -13.81 5.43
CA GLU A 72 7.41 -13.31 5.80
C GLU A 72 6.29 -14.28 5.45
N LEU A 73 6.30 -14.87 4.25
CA LEU A 73 5.25 -15.81 3.84
C LEU A 73 5.17 -17.01 4.79
N GLU A 74 6.29 -17.66 5.08
CA GLU A 74 6.33 -18.81 5.99
C GLU A 74 6.06 -18.38 7.43
N GLY A 75 6.60 -17.25 7.88
CA GLY A 75 6.42 -16.77 9.25
C GLY A 75 4.97 -16.39 9.61
N TYR A 76 4.15 -16.00 8.62
CA TYR A 76 2.70 -15.78 8.80
C TYR A 76 1.84 -16.93 8.26
N GLY A 77 2.44 -18.04 7.85
CA GLY A 77 1.72 -19.23 7.36
C GLY A 77 0.93 -18.98 6.07
N VAL A 78 1.38 -18.08 5.20
CA VAL A 78 0.74 -17.77 3.92
C VAL A 78 1.36 -18.64 2.81
N PRO A 79 0.59 -19.57 2.20
CA PRO A 79 1.11 -20.41 1.13
C PRO A 79 1.49 -19.58 -0.10
N PRO A 80 2.73 -19.69 -0.62
CA PRO A 80 3.17 -18.90 -1.77
C PRO A 80 2.27 -19.03 -3.00
N ALA A 81 1.66 -20.19 -3.24
CA ALA A 81 0.77 -20.42 -4.38
C ALA A 81 -0.60 -19.73 -4.25
N GLU A 82 -1.02 -19.39 -3.02
CA GLU A 82 -2.34 -18.79 -2.76
C GLU A 82 -2.30 -17.29 -2.52
N ARG A 83 -1.11 -16.72 -2.24
CA ARG A 83 -0.94 -15.30 -1.86
C ARG A 83 -1.62 -14.31 -2.80
N ARG A 84 -1.59 -14.57 -4.12
CA ARG A 84 -2.20 -13.69 -5.13
C ARG A 84 -3.73 -13.72 -5.07
N ALA A 85 -4.30 -14.91 -4.92
CA ALA A 85 -5.73 -15.08 -4.80
C ALA A 85 -6.25 -14.52 -3.46
N MET A 86 -5.49 -14.70 -2.37
CA MET A 86 -5.73 -14.06 -1.08
C MET A 86 -5.69 -12.53 -1.18
N TRP A 87 -4.68 -11.98 -1.86
CA TRP A 87 -4.56 -10.54 -2.10
C TRP A 87 -5.77 -10.01 -2.87
N ARG A 88 -6.13 -10.64 -3.99
CA ARG A 88 -7.27 -10.20 -4.83
C ARG A 88 -8.58 -10.20 -4.05
N GLU A 89 -8.89 -11.30 -3.36
CA GLU A 89 -10.08 -11.42 -2.51
C GLU A 89 -10.07 -10.33 -1.42
N THR A 90 -8.93 -10.11 -0.77
CA THR A 90 -8.85 -9.16 0.34
C THR A 90 -8.94 -7.70 -0.12
N VAL A 91 -8.27 -7.31 -1.20
CA VAL A 91 -8.30 -5.92 -1.70
C VAL A 91 -9.71 -5.52 -2.12
N GLU A 92 -10.40 -6.38 -2.87
CA GLU A 92 -11.78 -6.14 -3.27
C GLU A 92 -12.68 -5.92 -2.06
N GLN A 93 -12.60 -6.81 -1.07
CA GLN A 93 -13.47 -6.73 0.09
C GLN A 93 -13.10 -5.58 1.03
N VAL A 94 -11.83 -5.19 1.13
CA VAL A 94 -11.45 -3.96 1.84
C VAL A 94 -12.01 -2.73 1.13
N ALA A 95 -11.96 -2.66 -0.20
CA ALA A 95 -12.58 -1.56 -0.95
C ALA A 95 -14.10 -1.49 -0.72
N ASN A 96 -14.78 -2.65 -0.69
CA ASN A 96 -16.20 -2.74 -0.33
C ASN A 96 -16.46 -2.28 1.11
N MET A 97 -15.64 -2.69 2.08
CA MET A 97 -15.75 -2.26 3.48
C MET A 97 -15.57 -0.75 3.64
N LEU A 98 -14.71 -0.12 2.84
CA LEU A 98 -14.47 1.33 2.86
C LEU A 98 -15.60 2.12 2.19
N ALA A 99 -16.19 1.59 1.12
CA ALA A 99 -17.18 2.29 0.30
C ALA A 99 -18.64 2.06 0.74
N MET A 100 -19.01 0.83 1.11
CA MET A 100 -20.41 0.43 1.33
C MET A 100 -20.86 0.64 2.78
N ASP A 101 -22.14 0.94 2.96
CA ASP A 101 -22.79 1.09 4.26
C ASP A 101 -24.29 0.67 4.16
N PRO A 102 -24.68 -0.53 4.66
CA PRO A 102 -23.83 -1.50 5.33
C PRO A 102 -22.91 -2.25 4.34
N TYR A 103 -21.74 -2.70 4.81
CA TYR A 103 -21.03 -3.76 4.09
C TYR A 103 -21.79 -5.09 4.26
N PRO A 104 -22.19 -5.76 3.16
CA PRO A 104 -23.14 -6.88 3.16
C PRO A 104 -22.59 -8.18 3.76
N GLY A 105 -21.31 -8.21 4.13
CA GLY A 105 -20.62 -9.43 4.49
C GLY A 105 -20.09 -10.19 3.27
N PHE A 106 -19.29 -11.22 3.53
CA PHE A 106 -18.66 -12.02 2.49
C PHE A 106 -18.32 -13.41 3.02
N LYS A 107 -18.54 -14.43 2.19
CA LYS A 107 -18.16 -15.83 2.47
C LYS A 107 -17.16 -16.26 1.39
N GLY A 108 -15.90 -15.89 1.59
CA GLY A 108 -14.81 -16.15 0.66
C GLY A 108 -14.13 -17.50 0.89
N LYS A 109 -13.11 -17.76 0.07
CA LYS A 109 -12.23 -18.92 0.27
C LYS A 109 -11.23 -18.65 1.41
N TYR A 110 -10.77 -17.40 1.55
CA TYR A 110 -9.66 -17.05 2.43
C TYR A 110 -10.10 -16.33 3.70
N PHE A 111 -11.24 -15.65 3.66
CA PHE A 111 -11.87 -15.11 4.87
C PHE A 111 -13.39 -15.10 4.77
N SER A 112 -14.05 -14.97 5.92
CA SER A 112 -15.51 -14.84 6.00
C SER A 112 -15.87 -13.80 7.06
N MET A 113 -16.87 -12.99 6.78
CA MET A 113 -17.37 -11.97 7.68
C MET A 113 -18.88 -11.79 7.46
N PRO A 114 -19.71 -11.78 8.52
CA PRO A 114 -21.12 -11.47 8.38
C PRO A 114 -21.33 -9.99 8.01
N THR A 115 -22.56 -9.61 7.68
CA THR A 115 -22.96 -8.21 7.50
C THR A 115 -22.51 -7.36 8.68
N ARG A 116 -21.60 -6.42 8.43
CA ARG A 116 -20.98 -5.59 9.47
C ARG A 116 -20.50 -4.31 8.84
N ASN A 117 -20.70 -3.20 9.53
CA ASN A 117 -19.99 -1.97 9.18
C ASN A 117 -18.61 -1.93 9.81
N VAL A 118 -17.61 -1.80 8.94
CA VAL A 118 -16.27 -1.41 9.37
C VAL A 118 -16.27 0.11 9.52
N VAL A 119 -15.97 0.56 10.73
CA VAL A 119 -15.92 1.98 11.11
C VAL A 119 -14.53 2.34 11.66
N PRO A 120 -14.04 3.57 11.42
CA PRO A 120 -14.72 4.66 10.71
C PRO A 120 -14.69 4.50 9.16
N LYS A 121 -15.43 5.35 8.45
CA LYS A 121 -15.33 5.50 6.97
C LYS A 121 -14.30 6.57 6.61
N PRO A 122 -13.59 6.44 5.47
CA PRO A 122 -12.60 7.44 5.04
C PRO A 122 -13.26 8.78 4.67
N VAL A 123 -12.45 9.85 4.66
CA VAL A 123 -12.82 11.16 4.09
C VAL A 123 -12.84 11.07 2.57
N GLN A 124 -11.82 10.43 1.99
CA GLN A 124 -11.76 10.16 0.55
C GLN A 124 -12.89 9.19 0.17
N ARG A 125 -13.64 9.56 -0.88
CA ARG A 125 -14.72 8.74 -1.43
C ARG A 125 -14.38 8.28 -2.84
N PRO A 126 -14.76 7.04 -3.23
CA PRO A 126 -15.39 6.02 -2.40
C PRO A 126 -14.42 5.34 -1.40
N HIS A 127 -13.12 5.44 -1.65
CA HIS A 127 -12.03 5.03 -0.77
C HIS A 127 -10.74 5.75 -1.21
N PRO A 128 -9.64 5.73 -0.41
CA PRO A 128 -8.33 6.21 -0.86
C PRO A 128 -7.86 5.53 -2.17
N PRO A 129 -7.03 6.18 -3.01
CA PRO A 129 -6.59 5.59 -4.26
C PRO A 129 -5.78 4.31 -4.02
N LEU A 130 -6.08 3.28 -4.81
CA LEU A 130 -5.45 1.97 -4.68
C LEU A 130 -4.16 1.91 -5.49
N TRP A 131 -3.15 1.28 -4.92
CA TRP A 131 -1.91 0.93 -5.61
C TRP A 131 -1.55 -0.55 -5.39
N VAL A 132 -0.74 -1.11 -6.28
CA VAL A 132 -0.18 -2.46 -6.12
C VAL A 132 1.31 -2.44 -6.47
N ALA A 133 2.12 -3.10 -5.64
CA ALA A 133 3.52 -3.33 -5.96
C ALA A 133 3.66 -4.25 -7.17
N CYS A 134 4.40 -3.80 -8.18
CA CYS A 134 4.63 -4.49 -9.44
C CYS A 134 6.13 -4.77 -9.59
N SER A 135 6.52 -6.04 -9.55
CA SER A 135 7.92 -6.47 -9.75
C SER A 135 8.16 -7.09 -11.13
N ASN A 136 7.12 -7.25 -11.95
CA ASN A 136 7.19 -7.83 -13.29
C ASN A 136 6.01 -7.37 -14.16
N ARG A 137 6.13 -7.63 -15.46
CA ARG A 137 5.13 -7.29 -16.48
C ARG A 137 3.74 -7.87 -16.20
N ASP A 138 3.66 -9.10 -15.70
CA ASP A 138 2.37 -9.74 -15.37
C ASP A 138 1.61 -8.95 -14.30
N THR A 139 2.32 -8.43 -13.30
CA THR A 139 1.69 -7.64 -12.23
C THR A 139 1.30 -6.24 -12.72
N ILE A 140 1.99 -5.69 -13.74
CA ILE A 140 1.60 -4.43 -14.39
C ILE A 140 0.31 -4.61 -15.18
N HIS A 141 0.18 -5.68 -15.96
CA HIS A 141 -1.08 -6.02 -16.63
C HIS A 141 -2.20 -6.25 -15.62
N LEU A 142 -1.92 -6.97 -14.53
CA LEU A 142 -2.90 -7.18 -13.46
C LEU A 142 -3.37 -5.86 -12.83
N ALA A 143 -2.44 -4.93 -12.56
CA ALA A 143 -2.77 -3.61 -12.03
C ALA A 143 -3.71 -2.85 -12.97
N ALA A 144 -3.38 -2.83 -14.27
CA ALA A 144 -4.18 -2.21 -15.31
C ALA A 144 -5.58 -2.85 -15.46
N GLN A 145 -5.65 -4.19 -15.49
CA GLN A 145 -6.89 -4.96 -15.54
C GLN A 145 -7.80 -4.68 -14.35
N LEU A 146 -7.23 -4.36 -13.18
CA LEU A 146 -7.99 -4.09 -11.96
C LEU A 146 -8.21 -2.60 -11.69
N GLY A 147 -7.70 -1.72 -12.55
CA GLY A 147 -7.81 -0.26 -12.41
C GLY A 147 -7.06 0.31 -11.21
N ILE A 148 -5.95 -0.32 -10.83
CA ILE A 148 -5.11 0.04 -9.68
C ILE A 148 -3.82 0.69 -10.17
N GLY A 149 -3.27 1.65 -9.39
CA GLY A 149 -1.98 2.26 -9.72
C GLY A 149 -0.83 1.26 -9.59
N ALA A 150 0.10 1.26 -10.53
CA ALA A 150 1.26 0.38 -10.51
C ALA A 150 2.44 1.05 -9.77
N LEU A 151 2.89 0.45 -8.67
CA LEU A 151 4.12 0.82 -7.97
C LEU A 151 5.24 -0.10 -8.44
N THR A 152 6.01 0.36 -9.41
CA THR A 152 7.13 -0.40 -9.97
C THR A 152 8.44 0.01 -9.35
N PHE A 153 9.37 -0.94 -9.21
CA PHE A 153 10.76 -0.58 -8.98
C PHE A 153 11.39 -0.15 -10.31
N ALA A 154 12.02 1.03 -10.34
CA ALA A 154 12.84 1.46 -11.46
C ALA A 154 14.21 0.77 -11.36
N PHE A 155 14.21 -0.54 -11.61
CA PHE A 155 15.42 -1.28 -11.96
C PHE A 155 15.60 -1.36 -13.49
N VAL A 156 14.87 -0.50 -14.19
CA VAL A 156 14.54 -0.60 -15.60
C VAL A 156 15.17 0.58 -16.32
N ASP A 157 15.88 0.28 -17.40
CA ASP A 157 16.32 1.29 -18.35
C ASP A 157 15.09 2.08 -18.85
N PRO A 158 15.15 3.41 -19.00
CA PRO A 158 14.09 4.20 -19.62
C PRO A 158 13.41 3.56 -20.85
N GLU A 159 14.13 2.79 -21.66
CA GLU A 159 13.57 2.07 -22.80
C GLU A 159 12.55 0.98 -22.39
N GLU A 160 12.81 0.20 -21.34
CA GLU A 160 11.80 -0.75 -20.85
C GLU A 160 10.71 -0.06 -20.02
N ALA A 161 10.99 1.11 -19.43
CA ALA A 161 9.97 1.91 -18.74
C ALA A 161 8.84 2.29 -19.70
N LYS A 162 9.19 2.72 -20.92
CA LYS A 162 8.20 3.01 -21.97
C LYS A 162 7.34 1.80 -22.30
N LYS A 163 7.95 0.62 -22.45
CA LYS A 163 7.21 -0.62 -22.72
C LYS A 163 6.23 -0.94 -21.61
N TRP A 164 6.63 -0.78 -20.35
CA TRP A 164 5.78 -1.03 -19.18
C TRP A 164 4.62 -0.04 -19.08
N VAL A 165 4.87 1.23 -19.39
CA VAL A 165 3.83 2.28 -19.47
C VAL A 165 2.84 1.95 -20.58
N ASP A 166 3.33 1.64 -21.79
CA ASP A 166 2.50 1.31 -22.95
C ASP A 166 1.64 0.07 -22.67
N ASP A 167 2.22 -0.98 -22.06
CA ASP A 167 1.52 -2.19 -21.64
C ASP A 167 0.41 -1.87 -20.63
N TYR A 168 0.71 -1.07 -19.59
CA TYR A 168 -0.26 -0.66 -18.58
C TYR A 168 -1.46 0.06 -19.20
N TYR A 169 -1.21 1.13 -19.96
CA TYR A 169 -2.30 1.94 -20.52
C TYR A 169 -3.07 1.23 -21.61
N THR A 170 -2.42 0.40 -22.43
CA THR A 170 -3.11 -0.42 -23.44
C THR A 170 -4.05 -1.42 -22.77
N THR A 171 -3.56 -2.16 -21.77
CA THR A 171 -4.39 -3.11 -21.02
C THR A 171 -5.50 -2.40 -20.24
N PHE A 172 -5.22 -1.25 -19.62
CA PHE A 172 -6.23 -0.48 -18.88
C PHE A 172 -7.38 -0.07 -19.80
N LYS A 173 -7.08 0.50 -20.97
CA LYS A 173 -8.08 0.96 -21.94
C LYS A 173 -8.94 -0.18 -22.47
N ASN A 174 -8.35 -1.36 -22.69
CA ASN A 174 -9.03 -2.47 -23.37
C ASN A 174 -9.70 -3.47 -22.42
N GLU A 175 -9.14 -3.69 -21.23
CA GLU A 175 -9.47 -4.86 -20.39
C GLU A 175 -9.89 -4.51 -18.96
N CYS A 176 -9.81 -3.24 -18.53
CA CYS A 176 -10.03 -2.89 -17.12
C CYS A 176 -11.43 -3.27 -16.61
N VAL A 177 -11.46 -4.01 -15.49
CA VAL A 177 -12.62 -4.26 -14.63
C VAL A 177 -12.22 -3.86 -13.22
N PRO A 178 -12.63 -2.67 -12.73
CA PRO A 178 -12.12 -2.11 -11.49
C PRO A 178 -12.35 -3.04 -10.30
N ILE A 179 -11.30 -3.33 -9.52
CA ILE A 179 -11.44 -4.14 -8.31
C ILE A 179 -12.22 -3.39 -7.22
N GLY A 180 -11.97 -2.08 -7.11
CA GLY A 180 -12.61 -1.19 -6.15
C GLY A 180 -13.78 -0.41 -6.76
N HIS A 181 -14.17 0.65 -6.06
CA HIS A 181 -15.23 1.58 -6.45
C HIS A 181 -14.69 2.82 -7.16
N ALA A 182 -13.37 2.98 -7.23
CA ALA A 182 -12.65 4.00 -8.00
C ALA A 182 -11.45 3.36 -8.70
N VAL A 183 -11.01 3.99 -9.79
CA VAL A 183 -9.77 3.63 -10.51
C VAL A 183 -8.64 4.60 -10.18
N ASN A 184 -7.41 4.12 -10.26
CA ASN A 184 -6.20 4.91 -10.13
C ASN A 184 -5.23 4.58 -11.29
N PRO A 185 -5.44 5.13 -12.50
CA PRO A 185 -4.65 4.77 -13.67
C PRO A 185 -3.29 5.47 -13.67
N ASN A 186 -2.43 5.19 -12.69
CA ASN A 186 -1.12 5.82 -12.55
C ASN A 186 0.00 4.76 -12.48
N ILE A 187 1.15 5.08 -13.06
CA ILE A 187 2.38 4.29 -12.90
C ILE A 187 3.44 5.12 -12.19
N ALA A 188 3.94 4.59 -11.07
CA ALA A 188 5.01 5.17 -10.30
C ALA A 188 6.27 4.30 -10.39
N MET A 189 7.42 4.91 -10.62
CA MET A 189 8.70 4.21 -10.72
C MET A 189 9.63 4.63 -9.57
N VAL A 190 10.11 3.64 -8.79
CA VAL A 190 11.01 3.87 -7.67
C VAL A 190 12.46 3.95 -8.16
N THR A 191 13.13 5.09 -7.99
CA THR A 191 14.53 5.29 -8.38
C THR A 191 15.39 5.65 -7.17
N ASN A 192 16.70 5.46 -7.30
CA ASN A 192 17.70 5.94 -6.34
C ASN A 192 17.72 7.47 -6.30
N PHE A 193 18.26 8.04 -5.23
CA PHE A 193 18.29 9.49 -5.06
C PHE A 193 19.48 9.95 -4.23
N MET A 194 20.35 10.76 -4.84
CA MET A 194 21.30 11.62 -4.15
C MET A 194 21.72 12.72 -5.11
N VAL A 195 21.47 13.98 -4.76
CA VAL A 195 21.77 15.13 -5.63
C VAL A 195 22.78 16.03 -4.96
N HIS A 196 23.82 16.41 -5.69
CA HIS A 196 24.82 17.36 -5.22
C HIS A 196 25.36 18.17 -6.43
N PRO A 197 25.80 19.43 -6.27
CA PRO A 197 26.34 20.22 -7.40
C PRO A 197 27.60 19.60 -8.04
N ASP A 198 28.32 18.78 -7.27
CA ASP A 198 29.46 17.98 -7.70
C ASP A 198 29.04 16.51 -7.80
N HIS A 199 29.26 15.90 -8.97
CA HIS A 199 28.93 14.51 -9.26
C HIS A 199 29.65 13.52 -8.33
N ASP A 200 30.96 13.70 -8.13
CA ASP A 200 31.78 12.76 -7.36
C ASP A 200 31.34 12.74 -5.90
N GLU A 201 30.94 13.89 -5.38
CA GLU A 201 30.39 14.01 -4.03
C GLU A 201 28.98 13.40 -3.94
N ALA A 202 28.14 13.51 -4.98
CA ALA A 202 26.86 12.79 -5.01
C ALA A 202 27.06 11.27 -4.93
N GLU A 203 28.04 10.74 -5.69
CA GLU A 203 28.40 9.32 -5.65
C GLU A 203 28.91 8.90 -4.28
N ALA A 204 29.87 9.64 -3.73
CA ALA A 204 30.46 9.38 -2.42
C ALA A 204 29.40 9.33 -1.32
N ARG A 205 28.33 10.14 -1.43
CA ARG A 205 27.25 10.20 -0.45
C ARG A 205 26.16 9.15 -0.62
N GLY A 206 25.85 8.73 -1.85
CA GLY A 206 24.64 7.98 -2.16
C GLY A 206 24.86 6.56 -2.67
N LEU A 207 25.97 6.30 -3.38
CA LEU A 207 26.11 5.09 -4.19
C LEU A 207 26.23 3.82 -3.34
N ASP A 208 27.08 3.83 -2.31
CA ASP A 208 27.30 2.66 -1.46
C ASP A 208 26.02 2.26 -0.69
N GLY A 209 25.24 3.26 -0.25
CA GLY A 209 23.97 3.05 0.42
C GLY A 209 22.94 2.36 -0.47
N PHE A 210 22.86 2.75 -1.75
CA PHE A 210 21.96 2.11 -2.70
C PHE A 210 22.45 0.72 -3.13
N ARG A 211 23.76 0.54 -3.33
CA ARG A 211 24.37 -0.78 -3.61
C ARG A 211 24.10 -1.77 -2.49
N PHE A 212 24.19 -1.33 -1.23
CA PHE A 212 23.77 -2.16 -0.09
C PHE A 212 22.27 -2.50 -0.15
N PHE A 213 21.39 -1.54 -0.45
CA PHE A 213 19.96 -1.80 -0.60
C PHE A 213 19.69 -2.90 -1.66
N GLN A 214 20.35 -2.82 -2.81
CA GLN A 214 20.24 -3.84 -3.87
C GLN A 214 20.77 -5.20 -3.40
N PHE A 215 21.92 -5.22 -2.73
CA PHE A 215 22.50 -6.45 -2.20
C PHE A 215 21.57 -7.11 -1.18
N ALA A 216 21.01 -6.33 -0.25
CA ALA A 216 20.08 -6.82 0.76
C ALA A 216 18.74 -7.29 0.13
N LEU A 217 18.26 -6.64 -0.93
CA LEU A 217 17.15 -7.12 -1.74
C LEU A 217 17.50 -8.48 -2.38
N GLY A 218 18.69 -8.60 -3.00
CA GLY A 218 19.18 -9.86 -3.55
C GLY A 218 19.34 -10.96 -2.50
N HIS A 219 19.76 -10.61 -1.29
CA HIS A 219 19.84 -11.55 -0.16
C HIS A 219 18.47 -12.12 0.20
N HIS A 220 17.45 -11.27 0.41
CA HIS A 220 16.14 -11.71 0.88
C HIS A 220 15.27 -12.38 -0.18
N TYR A 221 15.48 -12.05 -1.46
CA TYR A 221 14.61 -12.50 -2.56
C TYR A 221 15.30 -13.36 -3.62
N GLY A 222 16.64 -13.41 -3.63
CA GLY A 222 17.42 -14.11 -4.64
C GLY A 222 18.35 -15.16 -4.06
N PHE A 223 19.54 -14.76 -3.64
CA PHE A 223 20.69 -15.63 -3.40
C PHE A 223 21.01 -15.89 -1.92
N GLY A 224 20.41 -15.15 -0.99
CA GLY A 224 20.84 -15.16 0.41
C GLY A 224 20.35 -16.36 1.21
N GLU A 225 21.20 -16.84 2.11
CA GLU A 225 20.80 -17.70 3.22
C GLU A 225 20.71 -16.85 4.49
N HIS A 226 19.55 -16.87 5.16
CA HIS A 226 19.32 -16.05 6.34
C HIS A 226 19.11 -16.89 7.59
N ARG A 227 19.90 -16.61 8.64
CA ARG A 227 19.76 -17.16 9.98
C ARG A 227 19.28 -16.06 10.92
N PRO A 228 18.02 -16.11 11.40
CA PRO A 228 17.43 -15.05 12.22
C PRO A 228 18.29 -14.68 13.43
N GLY A 229 18.50 -13.37 13.63
CA GLY A 229 19.31 -12.79 14.68
C GLY A 229 20.80 -13.15 14.64
N ARG A 230 21.30 -13.69 13.52
CA ARG A 230 22.72 -14.12 13.36
C ARG A 230 23.33 -13.68 12.04
N THR A 231 22.57 -13.66 10.95
CA THR A 231 23.07 -13.18 9.66
C THR A 231 23.28 -11.67 9.73
N ASN A 232 24.49 -11.22 9.37
CA ASN A 232 24.83 -9.82 9.21
C ASN A 232 25.01 -9.55 7.71
N ILE A 233 24.01 -8.91 7.09
CA ILE A 233 23.99 -8.69 5.64
C ILE A 233 24.97 -7.57 5.29
N TRP A 234 25.10 -6.55 6.14
CA TRP A 234 26.05 -5.46 5.94
C TRP A 234 27.50 -5.96 5.94
N GLU A 235 27.88 -6.79 6.91
CA GLU A 235 29.22 -7.38 6.96
C GLU A 235 29.51 -8.25 5.75
N HIS A 236 28.54 -9.03 5.28
CA HIS A 236 28.67 -9.79 4.05
C HIS A 236 28.85 -8.87 2.83
N TYR A 237 28.02 -7.83 2.71
CA TYR A 237 28.15 -6.83 1.65
C TYR A 237 29.55 -6.20 1.65
N GLU A 238 30.05 -5.73 2.80
CA GLU A 238 31.40 -5.16 2.92
C GLU A 238 32.50 -6.11 2.45
N ALA A 239 32.37 -7.40 2.76
CA ALA A 239 33.35 -8.41 2.36
C ALA A 239 33.42 -8.63 0.84
N VAL A 240 32.29 -8.46 0.13
CA VAL A 240 32.19 -8.80 -1.31
C VAL A 240 32.01 -7.59 -2.23
N LYS A 241 31.73 -6.39 -1.69
CA LYS A 241 31.38 -5.21 -2.51
C LYS A 241 32.49 -4.74 -3.45
N SER A 242 33.76 -5.04 -3.14
CA SER A 242 34.88 -4.74 -4.03
C SER A 242 34.89 -5.66 -5.25
N GLU A 243 34.64 -6.95 -5.05
CA GLU A 243 34.55 -7.96 -6.11
C GLU A 243 33.28 -7.83 -6.96
N LEU A 244 32.14 -7.50 -6.34
CA LEU A 244 30.89 -7.19 -7.06
C LEU A 244 31.05 -6.02 -8.03
N GLY A 245 32.00 -5.12 -7.78
CA GLY A 245 32.18 -3.93 -8.59
C GLY A 245 30.96 -3.01 -8.58
N ARG A 246 31.01 -1.95 -9.39
CA ARG A 246 29.96 -0.92 -9.44
C ARG A 246 28.62 -1.49 -9.91
N ASP A 247 28.66 -2.31 -10.96
CA ASP A 247 27.47 -2.74 -11.70
C ASP A 247 27.06 -4.19 -11.44
N GLY A 248 27.76 -4.95 -10.59
CA GLY A 248 27.49 -6.39 -10.43
C GLY A 248 26.06 -6.73 -9.97
N MET A 249 25.44 -5.87 -9.15
CA MET A 249 24.02 -6.04 -8.79
C MET A 249 23.09 -5.72 -9.96
N ALA A 250 23.45 -4.74 -10.80
CA ALA A 250 22.70 -4.39 -12.00
C ALA A 250 22.74 -5.53 -13.04
N GLU A 251 23.94 -6.08 -13.27
CA GLU A 251 24.15 -7.24 -14.14
C GLU A 251 23.40 -8.48 -13.65
N ALA A 252 23.24 -8.63 -12.34
CA ALA A 252 22.42 -9.67 -11.71
C ALA A 252 20.89 -9.38 -11.76
N GLY A 253 20.46 -8.30 -12.40
CA GLY A 253 19.05 -7.96 -12.59
C GLY A 253 18.40 -7.19 -11.43
N PHE A 254 19.19 -6.63 -10.50
CA PHE A 254 18.69 -5.81 -9.39
C PHE A 254 18.77 -4.30 -9.70
N GLY A 255 18.90 -3.95 -10.98
CA GLY A 255 18.80 -2.60 -11.53
C GLY A 255 20.04 -1.73 -11.39
N ASN A 256 20.00 -0.57 -12.04
CA ASN A 256 21.14 0.34 -12.08
C ASN A 256 21.23 1.20 -10.79
N ALA A 257 22.42 1.28 -10.20
CA ALA A 257 22.67 2.00 -8.96
C ALA A 257 22.99 3.49 -9.12
N THR A 258 23.00 4.04 -10.33
CA THR A 258 23.58 5.37 -10.63
C THR A 258 22.62 6.39 -11.21
N TYR A 259 21.50 6.00 -11.85
CA TYR A 259 20.72 6.96 -12.66
C TYR A 259 20.11 8.17 -11.93
N GLY A 260 19.73 8.02 -10.66
CA GLY A 260 19.23 9.10 -9.80
C GLY A 260 20.26 9.64 -8.80
N ILE A 261 21.55 9.35 -9.00
CA ILE A 261 22.67 9.86 -8.20
C ILE A 261 23.55 10.73 -9.08
N GLY A 262 23.68 12.02 -8.75
CA GLY A 262 24.51 12.93 -9.55
C GLY A 262 24.16 14.40 -9.34
N THR A 263 24.41 15.20 -10.38
CA THR A 263 24.11 16.63 -10.43
C THR A 263 22.64 16.92 -10.70
N PRO A 264 22.15 18.15 -10.43
CA PRO A 264 20.79 18.56 -10.82
C PRO A 264 20.47 18.33 -12.30
N ASP A 265 21.44 18.57 -13.19
CA ASP A 265 21.28 18.40 -14.64
C ASP A 265 21.14 16.92 -15.03
N GLU A 266 21.94 16.04 -14.41
CA GLU A 266 21.84 14.60 -14.62
C GLU A 266 20.51 14.05 -14.11
N LEU A 267 20.06 14.48 -12.92
CA LEU A 267 18.76 14.08 -12.40
C LEU A 267 17.61 14.59 -13.29
N ARG A 268 17.69 15.83 -13.78
CA ARG A 268 16.71 16.38 -14.73
C ARG A 268 16.64 15.52 -15.99
N ALA A 269 17.79 15.16 -16.57
CA ALA A 269 17.82 14.29 -17.74
C ALA A 269 17.22 12.91 -17.44
N HIS A 270 17.48 12.34 -16.26
CA HIS A 270 16.90 11.06 -15.85
C HIS A 270 15.37 11.13 -15.72
N LEU A 271 14.84 12.11 -14.99
CA LEU A 271 13.40 12.31 -14.81
C LEU A 271 12.69 12.70 -16.11
N GLY A 272 13.37 13.45 -16.99
CA GLY A 272 12.89 13.77 -18.34
C GLY A 272 12.62 12.52 -19.16
N ARG A 273 13.55 11.54 -19.15
CA ARG A 273 13.34 10.26 -19.83
C ARG A 273 12.15 9.47 -19.28
N PHE A 274 11.91 9.49 -17.96
CA PHE A 274 10.71 8.89 -17.38
C PHE A 274 9.43 9.63 -17.80
N GLN A 275 9.45 10.96 -17.83
CA GLN A 275 8.31 11.74 -18.33
C GLN A 275 8.02 11.43 -19.80
N ASP A 276 9.04 11.33 -20.65
CA ASP A 276 8.91 11.01 -22.08
C ASP A 276 8.40 9.58 -22.29
N ALA A 277 8.77 8.64 -21.41
CA ALA A 277 8.23 7.30 -21.38
C ALA A 277 6.76 7.24 -20.91
N GLY A 278 6.23 8.32 -20.31
CA GLY A 278 4.87 8.41 -19.80
C GLY A 278 4.70 7.96 -18.35
N VAL A 279 5.79 7.94 -17.57
CA VAL A 279 5.73 7.70 -16.12
C VAL A 279 5.04 8.86 -15.41
N ASP A 280 4.08 8.57 -14.54
CA ASP A 280 3.29 9.59 -13.87
C ASP A 280 3.95 10.14 -12.61
N GLN A 281 4.67 9.28 -11.89
CA GLN A 281 5.26 9.60 -10.60
C GLN A 281 6.61 8.90 -10.43
N THR A 282 7.53 9.57 -9.75
CA THR A 282 8.81 8.98 -9.34
C THR A 282 8.89 8.94 -7.82
N VAL A 283 9.35 7.81 -7.29
CA VAL A 283 9.52 7.61 -5.85
C VAL A 283 11.01 7.48 -5.56
N PHE A 284 11.53 8.29 -4.65
CA PHE A 284 12.96 8.31 -4.35
C PHE A 284 13.29 7.44 -3.13
N ILE A 285 14.23 6.50 -3.29
CA ILE A 285 14.85 5.81 -2.16
C ILE A 285 15.97 6.68 -1.61
N GLN A 286 15.78 7.17 -0.39
CA GLN A 286 16.69 8.12 0.25
C GLN A 286 17.51 7.49 1.38
N GLN A 287 16.87 6.65 2.20
CA GLN A 287 17.48 5.99 3.37
C GLN A 287 18.11 4.64 2.98
N GLY A 288 19.02 4.66 2.02
CA GLY A 288 19.81 3.48 1.63
C GLY A 288 21.07 3.35 2.48
N GLY A 289 21.29 2.17 3.08
CA GLY A 289 22.50 1.86 3.85
C GLY A 289 22.84 2.91 4.92
N LYS A 290 24.02 3.54 4.79
CA LYS A 290 24.56 4.51 5.76
C LYS A 290 24.39 5.98 5.32
N ASN A 291 23.49 6.27 4.38
CA ASN A 291 23.22 7.64 3.96
C ASN A 291 22.89 8.52 5.18
N ARG A 292 23.62 9.63 5.32
CA ARG A 292 23.47 10.55 6.47
C ARG A 292 22.22 11.39 6.30
N HIS A 293 21.51 11.64 7.41
CA HIS A 293 20.30 12.44 7.41
C HIS A 293 20.51 13.84 6.80
N GLU A 294 21.60 14.52 7.17
CA GLU A 294 21.92 15.86 6.64
C GLU A 294 22.11 15.86 5.12
N HIS A 295 22.82 14.87 4.56
CA HIS A 295 23.01 14.77 3.10
C HIS A 295 21.69 14.53 2.37
N ILE A 296 20.78 13.74 2.96
CA ILE A 296 19.44 13.51 2.39
C ILE A 296 18.65 14.82 2.37
N CYS A 297 18.70 15.60 3.45
CA CYS A 297 18.02 16.89 3.53
C CYS A 297 18.59 17.90 2.52
N GLU A 298 19.91 18.02 2.42
CA GLU A 298 20.57 18.87 1.43
C GLU A 298 20.19 18.49 -0.01
N ALA A 299 20.20 17.20 -0.34
CA ALA A 299 19.79 16.71 -1.65
C ALA A 299 18.30 17.01 -1.96
N LEU A 300 17.43 16.88 -0.96
CA LEU A 300 16.00 17.23 -1.09
C LEU A 300 15.78 18.73 -1.32
N GLU A 301 16.51 19.58 -0.61
CA GLU A 301 16.46 21.04 -0.77
C GLU A 301 16.95 21.44 -2.17
N LEU A 302 18.04 20.83 -2.64
CA LEU A 302 18.57 21.06 -3.98
C LEU A 302 17.62 20.57 -5.07
N PHE A 303 17.06 19.37 -4.93
CA PHE A 303 16.04 18.87 -5.85
C PHE A 303 14.82 19.80 -5.90
N ALA A 304 14.34 20.25 -4.75
CA ALA A 304 13.15 21.10 -4.66
C ALA A 304 13.35 22.48 -5.29
N SER A 305 14.59 23.02 -5.25
CA SER A 305 14.91 24.34 -5.79
C SER A 305 15.34 24.32 -7.26
N GLU A 306 16.12 23.33 -7.69
CA GLU A 306 16.75 23.34 -9.03
C GLU A 306 16.07 22.42 -10.06
N VAL A 307 15.41 21.35 -9.61
CA VAL A 307 14.89 20.29 -10.54
C VAL A 307 13.37 20.23 -10.53
N MET A 308 12.75 20.15 -9.36
CA MET A 308 11.30 19.99 -9.20
C MET A 308 10.45 21.07 -9.89
N PRO A 309 10.81 22.38 -9.90
CA PRO A 309 9.94 23.42 -10.45
C PRO A 309 9.53 23.20 -11.91
N GLU A 310 10.46 22.75 -12.75
CA GLU A 310 10.24 22.50 -14.18
C GLU A 310 9.17 21.43 -14.43
N PHE A 311 9.23 20.32 -13.69
CA PHE A 311 8.24 19.24 -13.78
C PHE A 311 6.87 19.65 -13.21
N LYS A 312 6.85 20.62 -12.29
CA LYS A 312 5.62 21.14 -11.67
C LYS A 312 4.92 22.18 -12.54
N GLU A 313 5.64 22.94 -13.34
CA GLU A 313 5.07 23.95 -14.24
C GLU A 313 4.00 23.36 -15.17
N HIS A 314 4.22 22.15 -15.69
CA HIS A 314 3.33 21.51 -16.66
C HIS A 314 2.41 20.43 -16.06
N GLU A 315 2.48 20.18 -14.74
CA GLU A 315 1.76 19.09 -14.07
C GLU A 315 0.24 19.18 -14.27
N ALA A 316 -0.35 20.35 -14.03
CA ALA A 316 -1.80 20.53 -14.10
C ALA A 316 -2.37 20.31 -15.51
N GLN A 317 -1.62 20.71 -16.55
CA GLN A 317 -2.03 20.48 -17.94
C GLN A 317 -1.90 19.00 -18.32
N ARG A 318 -0.82 18.34 -17.89
CA ARG A 318 -0.61 16.90 -18.12
C ARG A 318 -1.72 16.07 -17.49
N LEU A 319 -2.09 16.36 -16.24
CA LEU A 319 -3.16 15.67 -15.52
C LEU A 319 -4.52 15.86 -16.23
N ARG A 320 -4.88 17.09 -16.60
CA ARG A 320 -6.14 17.35 -17.33
C ARG A 320 -6.23 16.57 -18.64
N ARG A 321 -5.17 16.60 -19.46
CA ARG A 321 -5.13 15.86 -20.73
C ARG A 321 -5.31 14.36 -20.52
N LYS A 322 -4.65 13.81 -19.51
CA LYS A 322 -4.76 12.40 -19.15
C LYS A 322 -6.17 12.04 -18.69
N ASP A 323 -6.78 12.86 -17.83
CA ASP A 323 -8.14 12.64 -17.34
C ASP A 323 -9.15 12.67 -18.50
N GLU A 324 -9.03 13.64 -19.41
CA GLU A 324 -9.85 13.75 -20.63
C GLU A 324 -9.68 12.52 -21.55
N GLU A 325 -8.45 12.07 -21.76
CA GLU A 325 -8.13 10.90 -22.58
C GLU A 325 -8.71 9.60 -21.98
N LEU A 326 -8.61 9.44 -20.66
CA LEU A 326 -9.00 8.20 -19.98
C LEU A 326 -10.49 8.12 -19.66
N ALA A 327 -11.19 9.25 -19.56
CA ALA A 327 -12.62 9.33 -19.20
C ALA A 327 -13.53 8.29 -19.91
N PRO A 328 -13.53 8.15 -21.26
CA PRO A 328 -14.39 7.17 -21.93
C PRO A 328 -14.05 5.72 -21.57
N TYR A 329 -12.77 5.42 -21.34
CA TYR A 329 -12.32 4.08 -20.97
C TYR A 329 -12.68 3.74 -19.53
N ILE A 330 -12.61 4.71 -18.62
CA ILE A 330 -13.05 4.58 -17.23
C ILE A 330 -14.55 4.29 -17.17
N GLU A 331 -15.36 5.02 -17.95
CA GLU A 331 -16.80 4.78 -18.03
C GLU A 331 -17.11 3.35 -18.50
N GLN A 332 -16.42 2.88 -19.54
CA GLN A 332 -16.56 1.50 -20.03
C GLN A 332 -16.10 0.46 -19.00
N ALA A 333 -15.03 0.73 -18.26
CA ALA A 333 -14.52 -0.16 -17.22
C ALA A 333 -15.56 -0.39 -16.11
N PHE A 334 -16.24 0.66 -15.65
CA PHE A 334 -17.29 0.53 -14.65
C PHE A 334 -18.56 -0.15 -15.18
N LYS A 335 -18.86 -0.07 -16.48
CA LYS A 335 -19.95 -0.86 -17.08
C LYS A 335 -19.68 -2.36 -17.07
N ARG A 336 -18.40 -2.77 -17.03
CA ARG A 336 -17.99 -4.18 -16.93
C ARG A 336 -17.95 -4.71 -15.49
N LYS A 337 -17.96 -3.83 -14.49
CA LYS A 337 -17.82 -4.21 -13.08
C LYS A 337 -19.11 -4.84 -12.56
N GLU A 338 -18.97 -6.02 -11.96
CA GLU A 338 -20.00 -6.58 -11.08
C GLU A 338 -19.79 -6.03 -9.67
N TYR A 339 -20.86 -5.49 -9.08
CA TYR A 339 -20.84 -4.95 -7.73
C TYR A 339 -21.46 -5.95 -6.76
N LEU A 340 -21.00 -5.92 -5.50
CA LEU A 340 -21.74 -6.56 -4.43
C LEU A 340 -23.12 -5.93 -4.31
N ARG A 341 -24.14 -6.77 -4.16
CA ARG A 341 -25.52 -6.35 -3.97
C ARG A 341 -25.66 -5.63 -2.63
N GLU A 342 -26.32 -4.47 -2.64
CA GLU A 342 -26.76 -3.80 -1.43
C GLU A 342 -27.88 -4.60 -0.76
N LEU A 343 -27.89 -4.64 0.57
CA LEU A 343 -28.93 -5.31 1.36
C LEU A 343 -30.07 -4.34 1.64
N THR A 344 -31.31 -4.84 1.60
CA THR A 344 -32.47 -4.12 2.13
C THR A 344 -32.53 -4.27 3.65
N ASP A 345 -33.25 -3.37 4.34
CA ASP A 345 -33.33 -3.37 5.81
C ASP A 345 -33.82 -4.70 6.41
N ASP A 346 -34.70 -5.42 5.70
CA ASP A 346 -35.21 -6.72 6.11
C ASP A 346 -34.20 -7.88 5.93
N GLU A 347 -33.18 -7.70 5.09
CA GLU A 347 -32.09 -8.67 4.91
C GLU A 347 -30.94 -8.46 5.92
N ILE A 348 -30.94 -7.33 6.63
CA ILE A 348 -29.92 -7.02 7.63
C ILE A 348 -30.30 -7.67 8.97
N GLU A 349 -29.75 -8.86 9.20
CA GLU A 349 -29.97 -9.59 10.44
C GLU A 349 -29.38 -8.85 11.66
N PRO A 350 -30.21 -8.52 12.67
CA PRO A 350 -29.72 -7.88 13.89
C PRO A 350 -28.90 -8.89 14.70
N TYR A 351 -27.72 -8.48 15.17
CA TYR A 351 -26.98 -9.24 16.16
C TYR A 351 -27.27 -8.68 17.55
N ARG A 352 -27.62 -9.56 18.49
CA ARG A 352 -27.90 -9.17 19.87
C ARG A 352 -26.60 -9.03 20.66
N ALA A 353 -26.53 -8.01 21.51
CA ALA A 353 -25.44 -7.91 22.48
C ALA A 353 -25.42 -9.14 23.41
N TYR A 354 -24.24 -9.55 23.87
CA TYR A 354 -24.08 -10.68 24.81
C TYR A 354 -24.95 -10.56 26.07
N GLY A 355 -25.32 -9.34 26.48
CA GLY A 355 -26.26 -9.12 27.58
C GLY A 355 -27.65 -9.76 27.39
N TYR A 356 -28.09 -9.97 26.14
CA TYR A 356 -29.34 -10.71 25.86
C TYR A 356 -29.21 -12.18 26.22
N GLN A 357 -28.10 -12.82 25.82
CA GLN A 357 -27.84 -14.23 26.12
C GLN A 357 -27.75 -14.43 27.65
N ILE A 358 -27.02 -13.57 28.34
CA ILE A 358 -26.90 -13.61 29.81
C ILE A 358 -28.26 -13.46 30.50
N ALA A 359 -29.14 -12.60 29.99
CA ALA A 359 -30.49 -12.42 30.54
C ALA A 359 -31.42 -13.63 30.29
N GLU A 360 -31.14 -14.41 29.23
CA GLU A 360 -31.92 -15.56 28.78
C GLU A 360 -31.40 -16.90 29.31
N GLU A 361 -30.21 -16.92 29.94
CA GLU A 361 -29.66 -18.10 30.62
C GLU A 361 -30.58 -18.60 31.74
N ASP A 362 -30.61 -19.92 31.93
CA ASP A 362 -31.33 -20.60 33.00
C ASP A 362 -30.64 -20.32 34.34
N GLU A 363 -31.29 -19.54 35.19
CA GLU A 363 -30.79 -19.12 36.49
C GLU A 363 -30.39 -20.29 37.41
N SER A 364 -31.04 -21.44 37.26
CA SER A 364 -30.74 -22.64 38.06
C SER A 364 -29.35 -23.22 37.79
N THR A 365 -28.78 -22.92 36.62
CA THR A 365 -27.47 -23.39 36.19
C THR A 365 -26.32 -22.44 36.59
N LEU A 366 -26.65 -21.27 37.14
CA LEU A 366 -25.69 -20.20 37.38
C LEU A 366 -25.17 -20.19 38.83
N ASP A 367 -23.86 -19.93 38.97
CA ASP A 367 -23.27 -19.57 40.25
C ASP A 367 -23.82 -18.21 40.76
N PRO A 368 -23.64 -17.88 42.06
CA PRO A 368 -24.18 -16.65 42.62
C PRO A 368 -23.73 -15.35 41.92
N ALA A 369 -22.49 -15.29 41.41
CA ALA A 369 -21.97 -14.10 40.74
C ALA A 369 -22.63 -13.90 39.37
N ASN A 370 -22.80 -15.00 38.62
CA ASN A 370 -23.47 -14.98 37.33
C ASN A 370 -24.98 -14.72 37.46
N ARG A 371 -25.64 -15.21 38.52
CA ARG A 371 -27.04 -14.81 38.83
C ARG A 371 -27.18 -13.31 39.06
N GLN A 372 -26.26 -12.72 39.82
CA GLN A 372 -26.27 -11.27 40.04
C GLN A 372 -26.05 -10.49 38.74
N ARG A 373 -25.14 -10.96 37.88
CA ARG A 373 -24.88 -10.36 36.56
C ARG A 373 -26.13 -10.44 35.66
N ARG A 374 -26.81 -11.59 35.63
CA ARG A 374 -28.08 -11.79 34.92
C ARG A 374 -29.15 -10.82 35.40
N GLN A 375 -29.35 -10.70 36.71
CA GLN A 375 -30.36 -9.79 37.27
C GLN A 375 -30.11 -8.33 36.87
N ARG A 376 -28.85 -7.88 36.85
CA ARG A 376 -28.47 -6.53 36.37
C ARG A 376 -28.81 -6.33 34.89
N MET A 377 -28.56 -7.33 34.05
CA MET A 377 -28.89 -7.24 32.61
C MET A 377 -30.40 -7.17 32.37
N LEU A 378 -31.19 -7.95 33.13
CA LEU A 378 -32.66 -7.88 33.07
C LEU A 378 -33.19 -6.50 33.47
N GLN A 379 -32.69 -5.95 34.59
CA GLN A 379 -33.06 -4.61 35.05
C GLN A 379 -32.73 -3.53 34.02
N LEU A 380 -31.55 -3.61 33.40
CA LEU A 380 -31.14 -2.67 32.36
C LEU A 380 -32.05 -2.78 31.12
N ARG A 381 -32.37 -3.99 30.67
CA ARG A 381 -33.28 -4.22 29.54
C ARG A 381 -34.66 -3.63 29.81
N GLU A 382 -35.20 -3.81 31.00
CA GLU A 382 -36.51 -3.27 31.37
C GLU A 382 -36.50 -1.73 31.42
N ALA A 383 -35.42 -1.13 31.96
CA ALA A 383 -35.26 0.31 32.01
C ALA A 383 -35.20 0.93 30.61
N VAL A 384 -34.41 0.35 29.69
CA VAL A 384 -34.32 0.81 28.29
C VAL A 384 -35.67 0.63 27.57
N ALA A 385 -36.34 -0.52 27.72
CA ALA A 385 -37.64 -0.75 27.11
C ALA A 385 -38.71 0.26 27.57
N LYS A 386 -38.65 0.73 28.81
CA LYS A 386 -39.52 1.82 29.32
C LYS A 386 -39.19 3.16 28.65
N LEU A 387 -37.92 3.46 28.40
CA LEU A 387 -37.50 4.69 27.70
C LEU A 387 -37.92 4.65 26.23
N ASP A 388 -37.72 3.53 25.53
CA ASP A 388 -38.09 3.38 24.12
C ASP A 388 -39.60 3.56 23.91
N ARG A 389 -40.44 3.06 24.83
CA ARG A 389 -41.89 3.28 24.79
C ARG A 389 -42.26 4.75 24.94
N LYS A 390 -41.50 5.53 25.72
CA LYS A 390 -41.73 6.98 25.88
C LYS A 390 -41.31 7.78 24.65
N LEU A 391 -40.33 7.31 23.88
CA LEU A 391 -39.86 7.96 22.65
C LEU A 391 -40.79 7.70 21.44
N ARG A 392 -41.65 6.69 21.52
CA ARG A 392 -42.63 6.33 20.47
C ARG A 392 -44.01 6.99 20.67
N VAL A 393 -44.18 7.76 21.74
CA VAL A 393 -45.35 8.63 22.01
C VAL A 393 -44.93 10.05 21.73
#